data_AF-A0A4R6MLM2-F1
#
_entry.id   AF-A0A4R6MLM2-F1
#
_cell.length_a   1.000
_cell.length_b   1.000
_cell.length_c   1.000
_cell.angle_alpha   90.00
_cell.angle_beta   90.00
_cell.angle_gamma   90.00
#
_symmetry.space_group_name_H-M   'P 1'
#
loop_
_entity.id
_entity.type
_entity.pdbx_description
1 polymer ?
#
loop_
_entity_poly.entity_id
_entity_poly.type
_entity_poly.pdbx_seq_one_letter_code
_entity_poly.pdbx_strand_id
1 'polypeptide(L)'
;MSTIILLIQKRENLLLELAGLNHDLNEYSKYPVETVDLLGLKHQHDFTIREIKKIGQQINVFFNSEISNYKNKFCEVEKKITEAISKKEFTINDLPKNHYSLWQDSEN
;
A
#
# COMPACT_ATOMS: atom_id res chain seq x y z
N MET A 1 -3.99 6.94 11.79
CA MET A 1 -4.14 6.02 10.64
C MET A 1 -3.13 6.43 9.58
N SER A 2 -2.23 5.54 9.12
CA SER A 2 -1.23 5.96 8.11
C SER A 2 -1.91 6.20 6.75
N THR A 3 -1.42 7.18 5.98
CA THR A 3 -2.02 7.58 4.69
C THR A 3 -2.20 6.41 3.72
N ILE A 4 -1.27 5.45 3.74
CA ILE A 4 -1.35 4.26 2.90
C ILE A 4 -2.51 3.34 3.27
N ILE A 5 -2.83 3.19 4.56
CA ILE A 5 -3.98 2.39 5.02
C ILE A 5 -5.27 3.03 4.51
N LEU A 6 -5.39 4.36 4.58
CA LEU A 6 -6.57 5.08 4.07
C LEU A 6 -6.76 4.90 2.56
N LEU A 7 -5.66 4.93 1.79
CA LEU A 7 -5.70 4.68 0.35
C LEU A 7 -6.08 3.22 0.02
N ILE A 8 -5.56 2.24 0.76
CA ILE A 8 -5.90 0.83 0.59
C ILE A 8 -7.39 0.62 0.88
N GLN A 9 -7.89 1.13 2.01
CA GLN A 9 -9.31 1.04 2.37
C GLN A 9 -10.21 1.68 1.31
N LYS A 10 -9.85 2.86 0.80
CA LYS A 10 -10.61 3.51 -0.27
C LYS A 10 -10.65 2.65 -1.53
N ARG A 11 -9.52 2.03 -1.91
CA ARG A 11 -9.46 1.13 -3.08
C ARG A 11 -10.33 -0.11 -2.88
N GLU A 12 -10.31 -0.70 -1.69
CA GLU A 12 -11.13 -1.88 -1.36
C GLU A 12 -12.63 -1.58 -1.40
N ASN A 13 -13.05 -0.44 -0.86
CA ASN A 13 -14.44 0.00 -0.95
C ASN A 13 -14.89 0.17 -2.40
N LEU A 14 -14.07 0.80 -3.24
CA LEU A 14 -14.38 0.96 -4.68
C LEU A 14 -14.43 -0.38 -5.43
N LEU A 15 -13.63 -1.38 -5.04
CA LEU A 15 -13.70 -2.72 -5.61
C LEU A 15 -15.01 -3.42 -5.25
N LEU A 16 -15.51 -3.23 -4.02
CA LEU A 16 -16.82 -3.75 -3.61
C LEU A 16 -17.95 -3.06 -4.39
N GLU A 17 -17.89 -1.74 -4.54
CA GLU A 17 -18.85 -0.99 -5.37
C GLU A 17 -18.86 -1.49 -6.83
N LEU A 18 -17.67 -1.72 -7.42
CA LEU A 18 -17.53 -2.25 -8.77
C LEU A 18 -18.12 -3.66 -8.90
N ALA A 19 -17.95 -4.51 -7.88
CA ALA A 19 -18.54 -5.84 -7.85
C ALA A 19 -20.07 -5.78 -7.81
N GLY A 20 -20.64 -4.84 -7.05
CA GLY A 20 -22.09 -4.57 -7.04
C GLY A 20 -22.60 -4.14 -8.41
N LEU A 21 -21.96 -3.14 -9.04
CA LEU A 21 -22.32 -2.69 -10.38
C LEU A 21 -22.26 -3.82 -11.42
N ASN A 22 -21.25 -4.69 -11.34
CA ASN A 22 -21.14 -5.86 -12.22
C ASN A 22 -22.25 -6.88 -11.98
N HIS A 23 -22.65 -7.08 -10.72
CA HIS A 23 -23.78 -7.94 -10.40
C HIS A 23 -25.07 -7.40 -11.00
N ASP A 24 -25.36 -6.10 -10.81
CA ASP A 24 -26.56 -5.45 -11.33
C ASP A 24 -26.63 -5.50 -12.85
N LEU A 25 -25.50 -5.25 -13.54
CA LEU A 25 -25.41 -5.37 -15.00
C LEU A 25 -25.65 -6.81 -15.49
N ASN A 26 -25.13 -7.81 -14.76
CA ASN A 26 -25.33 -9.21 -15.11
C ASN A 26 -26.79 -9.65 -14.90
N GLU A 27 -27.44 -9.19 -13.84
CA GLU A 27 -28.86 -9.46 -13.63
C GLU A 27 -29.73 -8.76 -14.67
N TYR A 28 -29.44 -7.50 -15.01
CA TYR A 28 -30.11 -6.82 -16.11
C TYR A 28 -29.95 -7.57 -17.44
N SER A 29 -28.76 -8.09 -17.74
CA SER A 29 -28.51 -8.84 -18.97
C SER A 29 -29.36 -10.11 -19.07
N LYS A 30 -29.79 -10.69 -17.95
CA LYS A 30 -30.68 -11.86 -17.90
C LYS A 30 -32.15 -11.47 -17.88
N TYR A 31 -32.47 -10.37 -17.18
CA TYR A 31 -33.83 -9.92 -16.90
C TYR A 31 -33.95 -8.41 -17.20
N PRO A 32 -34.03 -8.02 -18.48
CA PRO A 32 -34.07 -6.61 -18.86
C PRO A 32 -35.40 -5.97 -18.41
N VAL A 33 -35.29 -4.79 -17.81
CA VAL A 33 -36.43 -3.96 -17.40
C VAL A 33 -36.27 -2.53 -17.95
N GLU A 34 -37.37 -1.87 -18.32
CA GLU A 34 -37.31 -0.54 -18.98
C GLU A 34 -36.84 0.59 -18.06
N THR A 35 -36.85 0.39 -16.75
CA THR A 35 -36.60 1.43 -15.74
C THR A 35 -35.13 1.60 -15.35
N VAL A 36 -34.24 0.72 -15.82
CA VAL A 36 -32.81 0.77 -15.46
C VAL A 36 -32.07 1.72 -16.39
N ASP A 37 -31.42 2.74 -15.81
CA ASP A 37 -30.53 3.65 -16.53
C ASP A 37 -29.17 2.99 -16.80
N LEU A 38 -29.06 2.30 -17.93
CA LEU A 38 -27.82 1.67 -18.37
C LEU A 38 -26.68 2.65 -18.65
N LEU A 39 -27.01 3.88 -19.07
CA LEU A 39 -26.00 4.88 -19.36
C LEU A 39 -25.39 5.41 -18.06
N GLY A 40 -26.23 5.67 -17.07
CA GLY A 40 -25.82 5.99 -15.71
C GLY A 40 -24.94 4.90 -15.10
N LEU A 41 -25.36 3.63 -15.17
CA LEU A 41 -24.58 2.48 -14.69
C LEU A 41 -23.22 2.38 -15.36
N LYS A 42 -23.16 2.54 -16.69
CA LYS A 42 -21.90 2.56 -17.42
C LYS A 42 -20.98 3.69 -16.95
N HIS A 43 -21.50 4.90 -16.79
CA HIS A 43 -20.71 6.03 -16.31
C HIS A 43 -20.17 5.80 -14.89
N GLN A 44 -20.98 5.23 -14.00
CA GLN A 44 -20.54 4.86 -12.66
C GLN A 44 -19.44 3.81 -12.72
N HIS A 45 -19.61 2.75 -13.52
CA HIS A 45 -18.62 1.70 -13.70
C HIS A 45 -17.28 2.26 -14.22
N ASP A 46 -17.30 3.07 -15.29
CA ASP A 46 -16.10 3.68 -15.86
C ASP A 46 -15.41 4.64 -14.88
N PHE A 47 -16.18 5.38 -14.09
CA PHE A 47 -15.67 6.26 -13.05
C PHE A 47 -14.98 5.45 -11.93
N THR A 48 -15.64 4.41 -11.42
CA THR A 48 -15.10 3.56 -10.35
C THR A 48 -13.81 2.89 -10.76
N ILE A 49 -13.73 2.35 -11.98
CA ILE A 49 -12.48 1.77 -12.53
C ILE A 49 -11.35 2.81 -12.57
N ARG A 50 -11.66 4.04 -13.00
CA ARG A 50 -10.67 5.11 -13.09
C ARG A 50 -10.11 5.49 -11.71
N GLU A 51 -10.98 5.63 -10.72
CA GLU A 51 -10.56 5.96 -9.36
C GLU A 51 -9.75 4.82 -8.72
N ILE A 52 -10.12 3.54 -8.94
CA ILE A 52 -9.33 2.38 -8.51
C ILE A 52 -7.90 2.45 -9.08
N LYS A 53 -7.76 2.71 -10.39
CA LYS A 53 -6.45 2.83 -11.05
C LYS A 53 -5.63 3.97 -10.47
N LYS A 54 -6.23 5.14 -10.28
CA LYS A 54 -5.59 6.33 -9.71
C LYS A 54 -5.07 6.06 -8.29
N ILE A 55 -5.89 5.45 -7.43
CA ILE A 55 -5.49 5.10 -6.06
C ILE A 55 -4.40 4.04 -6.08
N GLY A 56 -4.49 3.03 -6.96
CA GLY A 56 -3.45 2.02 -7.15
C GLY A 56 -2.09 2.65 -7.51
N GLN A 57 -2.08 3.64 -8.40
CA GLN A 57 -0.86 4.39 -8.72
C GLN A 57 -0.31 5.17 -7.53
N GLN A 58 -1.18 5.84 -6.76
CA GLN A 58 -0.76 6.58 -5.55
C GLN A 58 -0.14 5.65 -4.50
N ILE A 59 -0.73 4.46 -4.29
CA ILE A 59 -0.19 3.44 -3.39
C ILE A 59 1.20 3.00 -3.85
N ASN A 60 1.38 2.72 -5.14
CA ASN A 60 2.68 2.32 -5.69
C ASN A 60 3.75 3.41 -5.53
N VAL A 61 3.40 4.67 -5.81
CA VAL A 61 4.31 5.81 -5.61
C VAL A 61 4.71 5.92 -4.14
N PHE A 62 3.76 5.79 -3.22
CA PHE A 62 4.02 5.86 -1.79
C PHE A 62 4.95 4.72 -1.33
N PHE A 63 4.67 3.48 -1.71
CA PHE A 63 5.53 2.33 -1.37
C PHE A 63 6.95 2.51 -1.89
N ASN A 64 7.12 2.91 -3.15
CA ASN A 64 8.44 3.11 -3.74
C ASN A 64 9.22 4.25 -3.06
N SER A 65 8.52 5.32 -2.66
CA SER A 65 9.11 6.40 -1.87
C SER A 65 9.61 5.90 -0.52
N GLU A 66 8.81 5.11 0.20
CA GLU A 66 9.20 4.56 1.51
C GLU A 66 10.37 3.58 1.41
N ILE A 67 10.40 2.72 0.38
CA ILE A 67 11.52 1.83 0.09
C ILE A 67 12.81 2.64 -0.15
N SER A 68 12.71 3.70 -0.96
CA SER A 68 13.85 4.57 -1.28
C SER A 68 14.35 5.31 -0.04
N ASN A 69 13.44 5.83 0.78
CA ASN A 69 13.75 6.49 2.05
C ASN A 69 14.46 5.53 3.02
N TYR A 70 13.95 4.30 3.14
CA TYR A 70 14.56 3.27 3.99
C TYR A 70 15.96 2.91 3.50
N LYS A 71 16.14 2.70 2.19
CA LYS A 71 17.46 2.43 1.59
C LYS A 71 18.48 3.53 1.88
N ASN A 72 18.06 4.80 1.77
CA ASN A 72 18.93 5.94 2.07
C ASN A 72 19.34 5.97 3.55
N LYS A 73 18.36 5.82 4.46
CA LYS A 73 18.62 5.76 5.90
C LYS A 73 19.55 4.60 6.27
N PHE A 74 19.34 3.44 5.66
CA PHE A 74 20.20 2.28 5.86
C PHE A 74 21.64 2.57 5.43
N CYS A 75 21.83 3.16 4.25
CA CYS A 75 23.17 3.56 3.77
C CYS A 75 23.84 4.58 4.72
N GLU A 76 23.09 5.54 5.28
CA GLU A 76 23.62 6.46 6.29
C GLU A 76 24.05 5.74 7.57
N VAL A 77 23.28 4.75 8.02
CA VAL A 77 23.64 3.92 9.18
C VAL A 77 24.90 3.10 8.89
N GLU A 78 25.02 2.47 7.72
CA GLU A 78 26.23 1.74 7.31
C GLU A 78 27.48 2.63 7.32
N LYS A 79 27.36 3.87 6.82
CA LYS A 79 28.46 4.84 6.87
C LYS A 79 28.88 5.15 8.30
N LYS A 80 27.91 5.44 9.19
CA LYS A 80 28.19 5.70 10.61
C LYS A 80 28.86 4.52 11.30
N ILE A 81 28.40 3.30 11.01
CA ILE A 81 29.02 2.07 11.52
C ILE A 81 30.48 1.96 11.03
N THR A 82 30.71 2.17 9.73
CA THR A 82 32.04 2.08 9.11
C THR A 82 33.00 3.11 9.71
N GLU A 83 32.53 4.35 9.89
CA GLU A 83 33.29 5.41 10.54
C GLU A 83 33.65 5.04 11.99
N ALA A 84 32.69 4.55 12.77
CA ALA A 84 32.91 4.19 14.16
C ALA A 84 33.89 3.01 14.33
N ILE A 85 33.80 2.00 13.44
CA ILE A 85 34.81 0.92 13.36
C ILE A 85 36.19 1.51 13.06
N SER A 86 36.29 2.41 12.07
CA SER A 86 37.57 3.00 11.65
C SER A 86 38.24 3.81 12.77
N LYS A 87 37.44 4.49 13.60
CA LYS A 87 37.90 5.25 14.77
C LYS A 87 38.19 4.37 16.00
N LYS A 88 37.95 3.06 15.91
CA LYS A 88 37.99 2.10 17.03
C LYS A 88 37.07 2.51 18.20
N GLU A 89 36.01 3.26 17.92
CA GLU A 89 34.97 3.60 18.90
C GLU A 89 34.12 2.36 19.23
N PHE A 90 34.02 1.41 18.29
CA PHE A 90 33.41 0.08 18.46
C PHE A 90 34.26 -0.99 17.73
N THR A 91 34.31 -2.21 18.27
CA THR A 91 34.84 -3.41 17.58
C THR A 91 33.71 -4.14 16.84
N ILE A 92 34.05 -5.05 15.91
CA ILE A 92 33.05 -5.92 15.22
C ILE A 92 32.15 -6.70 16.20
N ASN A 93 32.59 -6.88 17.45
CA ASN A 93 31.83 -7.55 18.50
C ASN A 93 30.88 -6.62 19.27
N ASP A 94 31.07 -5.30 19.18
CA ASP A 94 30.23 -4.29 19.84
C ASP A 94 29.03 -3.87 18.98
N LEU A 95 29.07 -4.20 17.68
CA LEU A 95 27.91 -4.06 16.80
C LEU A 95 26.87 -5.12 17.19
N PRO A 96 25.61 -4.73 17.45
CA PRO A 96 24.59 -5.66 17.87
C PRO A 96 24.38 -6.71 16.77
N LYS A 97 24.78 -7.96 17.04
CA LYS A 97 24.42 -9.13 16.24
C LYS A 97 22.92 -9.35 16.39
N ASN A 98 22.15 -8.73 15.51
CA ASN A 98 20.69 -8.60 15.57
C ASN A 98 20.24 -7.78 16.79
N HIS A 99 19.51 -6.69 16.53
CA HIS A 99 18.91 -5.88 17.58
C HIS A 99 18.04 -6.76 18.49
N TYR A 100 18.36 -6.82 19.80
CA TYR A 100 17.56 -7.54 20.80
C TYR A 100 16.10 -7.04 20.86
N SER A 101 15.88 -5.76 20.52
CA SER A 101 14.56 -5.13 20.41
C SER A 101 13.70 -5.60 19.23
N LEU A 102 14.24 -6.39 18.28
CA LEU A 102 13.44 -7.05 17.24
C LEU A 102 12.74 -8.33 17.73
N TRP A 103 13.11 -8.81 18.92
CA TRP A 103 12.66 -10.10 19.49
C TRP A 103 11.95 -9.95 20.83
N GLN A 104 11.75 -8.72 21.32
CA GLN A 104 11.07 -8.47 22.61
C GLN A 104 9.54 -8.60 22.55
N ASP A 105 8.94 -8.66 21.36
CA ASP A 105 7.48 -8.78 21.21
C ASP A 105 7.01 -10.23 20.93
N SER A 106 7.90 -11.24 20.97
CA SER A 106 7.53 -12.65 20.75
C SER A 106 7.27 -13.47 22.02
N GLU A 107 7.32 -12.85 23.20
CA GLU A 107 6.96 -13.49 24.46
C GLU A 107 6.02 -12.59 25.27
N ASN A 108 4.72 -12.65 24.94
CA ASN A 108 3.59 -12.55 25.88
C ASN A 108 2.28 -12.98 25.21
#